data_AF-A0A834W5W1-F1
#
_entry.id   AF-A0A834W5W1-F1
#
_cell.length_a   1.000
_cell.length_b   1.000
_cell.length_c   1.000
_cell.angle_alpha   90.00
_cell.angle_beta   90.00
_cell.angle_gamma   90.00
#
_symmetry.space_group_name_H-M   'P 1'
#
loop_
_entity.id
_entity.type
_entity.pdbx_description
1 polymer ?
#
loop_
_entity_poly.entity_id
_entity_poly.type
_entity_poly.pdbx_seq_one_letter_code
_entity_poly.pdbx_strand_id
1 'polypeptide(L)'
;MLASPDAARFVLVTHAHLFKPTYPKSKEKLIGPSALFFHQGHYHARLRKLVQASLSPETIRKLVPGIESAAISALDSWANSQVINVFHEMKKFSFNIGILSVFGQLEDNYYRDQLKQNYSIVEKGYNSFPNRIPGTAYSKALLAEQMAIYEANERGKKPLTWGQTRNMPMTYRVAPKPNTFMPFGNGVHSCPGNELAKLNMLILIHHLVTKFR
;
A
#
# COMPACT_ATOMS: atom_id res chain seq x y z
N MET A 1 4.34 23.86 3.83
CA MET A 1 3.27 22.95 4.29
C MET A 1 1.95 23.61 3.91
N LEU A 2 1.02 22.91 3.25
CA LEU A 2 -0.33 23.45 3.08
C LEU A 2 -1.11 23.07 4.33
N ALA A 3 -1.68 24.05 5.03
CA ALA A 3 -2.36 23.82 6.30
C ALA A 3 -3.83 24.28 6.29
N SER A 4 -4.33 24.81 5.16
CA SER A 4 -5.73 25.21 5.01
C SER A 4 -6.46 24.37 3.95
N PRO A 5 -7.78 24.12 4.12
CA PRO A 5 -8.60 23.44 3.13
C PRO A 5 -8.58 24.13 1.76
N ASP A 6 -8.60 25.46 1.73
CA ASP A 6 -8.57 26.24 0.49
C ASP A 6 -7.24 26.06 -0.26
N ALA A 7 -6.12 26.04 0.45
CA ALA A 7 -4.83 25.79 -0.16
C ALA A 7 -4.71 24.35 -0.69
N ALA A 8 -5.24 23.36 0.05
CA ALA A 8 -5.30 21.98 -0.42
C ALA A 8 -6.18 21.84 -1.68
N ARG A 9 -7.36 22.48 -1.70
CA ARG A 9 -8.25 22.51 -2.88
C ARG A 9 -7.60 23.19 -4.06
N PHE A 10 -6.91 24.32 -3.84
CA PHE A 10 -6.17 25.03 -4.87
C PHE A 10 -5.14 24.12 -5.55
N VAL A 11 -4.34 23.40 -4.76
CA VAL A 11 -3.26 22.54 -5.26
C VAL A 11 -3.76 21.23 -5.85
N LEU A 12 -4.78 20.61 -5.26
CA LEU A 12 -5.21 19.24 -5.61
C LEU A 12 -6.42 19.19 -6.55
N VAL A 13 -7.11 20.31 -6.76
CA VAL A 13 -8.36 20.37 -7.53
C VAL A 13 -8.34 21.52 -8.53
N THR A 14 -8.32 22.76 -8.05
CA THR A 14 -8.53 23.95 -8.90
C THR A 14 -7.39 24.16 -9.89
N HIS A 15 -6.14 24.04 -9.43
CA HIS A 15 -4.94 24.26 -10.24
C HIS A 15 -4.04 23.02 -10.26
N ALA A 16 -4.61 21.82 -10.15
CA ALA A 16 -3.86 20.56 -10.08
C ALA A 16 -2.86 20.37 -11.23
N HIS A 17 -3.20 20.85 -12.44
CA HIS A 17 -2.33 20.80 -13.61
C HIS A 17 -1.01 21.60 -13.45
N LEU A 18 -0.97 22.60 -12.55
CA LEU A 18 0.24 23.36 -12.23
C LEU A 18 1.17 22.62 -11.26
N PHE A 19 0.68 21.57 -10.59
CA PHE A 19 1.42 20.85 -9.56
C PHE A 19 1.74 19.43 -9.99
N LYS A 20 3.04 19.13 -10.13
CA LYS A 20 3.50 17.77 -10.40
C LYS A 20 3.74 17.02 -9.08
N PRO A 21 3.11 15.86 -8.86
CA PRO A 21 3.46 14.98 -7.75
C PRO A 21 4.94 14.63 -7.83
N THR A 22 5.66 14.91 -6.76
CA THR A 22 7.08 14.62 -6.63
C THR A 22 7.25 13.79 -5.38
N TYR A 23 8.07 12.74 -5.48
CA TYR A 23 8.30 11.81 -4.40
C TYR A 23 9.81 11.66 -4.16
N PRO A 24 10.23 11.41 -2.90
CA PRO A 24 11.60 11.02 -2.62
C PRO A 24 12.01 9.81 -3.47
N LYS A 25 13.19 9.86 -4.11
CA LYS A 25 13.74 8.71 -4.85
C LYS A 25 13.84 7.44 -4.01
N SER A 26 13.98 7.57 -2.68
CA SER A 26 13.99 6.44 -1.76
C SER A 26 12.68 5.66 -1.75
N LYS A 27 11.54 6.34 -1.93
CA LYS A 27 10.20 5.73 -2.02
C LYS A 27 10.00 5.02 -3.36
N GLU A 28 10.46 5.66 -4.43
CA GLU A 28 10.46 5.07 -5.77
C GLU A 28 11.28 3.78 -5.82
N LYS A 29 12.44 3.74 -5.15
CA LYS A 29 13.24 2.52 -5.03
C LYS A 29 12.54 1.39 -4.28
N LEU A 30 11.72 1.68 -3.28
CA LEU A 30 11.05 0.64 -2.48
C LEU A 30 9.77 0.10 -3.11
N ILE A 31 8.98 0.95 -3.78
CA ILE A 31 7.71 0.54 -4.39
C ILE A 31 7.91 0.13 -5.86
N GLY A 32 8.96 0.63 -6.49
CA GLY A 32 9.28 0.40 -7.90
C GLY A 32 8.93 1.59 -8.79
N PRO A 33 9.72 1.84 -9.86
CA PRO A 33 9.58 3.02 -10.69
C PRO A 33 8.28 3.06 -11.50
N SER A 34 7.63 1.90 -11.71
CA SER A 34 6.37 1.78 -12.45
C SER A 34 5.12 2.02 -11.59
N ALA A 35 5.28 2.35 -10.31
CA ALA A 35 4.15 2.52 -9.41
C ALA A 35 3.30 3.73 -9.82
N LEU A 36 1.97 3.58 -9.74
CA LEU A 36 0.99 4.57 -10.21
C LEU A 36 1.31 6.00 -9.76
N PHE A 37 1.73 6.17 -8.51
CA PHE A 37 1.96 7.47 -7.89
C PHE A 37 3.09 8.29 -8.55
N PHE A 38 4.05 7.66 -9.23
CA PHE A 38 5.22 8.33 -9.81
C PHE A 38 5.00 8.85 -11.23
N HIS A 39 3.85 8.56 -11.83
CA HIS A 39 3.56 8.92 -13.21
C HIS A 39 2.48 9.97 -13.34
N GLN A 40 2.44 10.64 -14.49
CA GLN A 40 1.44 11.63 -14.88
C GLN A 40 1.03 11.43 -16.36
N GLY A 41 0.01 12.15 -16.81
CA GLY A 41 -0.45 12.12 -18.20
C GLY A 41 -1.03 10.77 -18.64
N HIS A 42 -0.84 10.42 -19.92
CA HIS A 42 -1.48 9.25 -20.54
C HIS A 42 -1.12 7.91 -19.88
N TYR A 43 0.14 7.73 -19.46
CA TYR A 43 0.55 6.49 -18.78
C TYR A 43 -0.18 6.33 -17.43
N HIS A 44 -0.18 7.39 -16.62
CA HIS A 44 -0.91 7.41 -15.35
C HIS A 44 -2.40 7.18 -15.56
N ALA A 45 -3.02 7.86 -16.53
CA ALA A 45 -4.45 7.69 -16.82
C ALA A 45 -4.80 6.25 -17.21
N ARG A 46 -3.96 5.61 -18.03
CA ARG A 46 -4.14 4.20 -18.42
C ARG A 46 -4.02 3.26 -17.23
N LEU A 47 -2.94 3.39 -16.45
CA LEU A 47 -2.71 2.54 -15.28
C LEU A 47 -3.80 2.74 -14.21
N ARG A 48 -4.20 3.99 -13.96
CA ARG A 48 -5.29 4.32 -13.04
C ARG A 48 -6.61 3.70 -13.48
N LYS A 49 -6.93 3.74 -14.78
CA LYS A 49 -8.15 3.12 -15.32
C LYS A 49 -8.17 1.61 -15.07
N LEU A 50 -7.03 0.93 -15.23
CA LEU A 50 -6.92 -0.51 -14.93
C LEU A 50 -7.15 -0.79 -13.44
N VAL A 51 -6.49 -0.04 -12.55
CA VAL A 51 -6.63 -0.19 -11.08
C VAL A 51 -8.05 0.17 -10.61
N GLN A 52 -8.67 1.19 -11.18
CA GLN A 52 -10.05 1.57 -10.83
C GLN A 52 -11.08 0.55 -11.32
N ALA A 53 -10.87 -0.06 -12.49
CA ALA A 53 -11.78 -1.09 -13.00
C ALA A 53 -11.83 -2.33 -12.10
N SER A 54 -10.69 -2.74 -11.52
CA SER A 54 -10.64 -3.82 -10.52
C SER A 54 -11.30 -3.46 -9.19
N LEU A 55 -11.62 -2.18 -8.97
CA LEU A 55 -12.28 -1.66 -7.78
C LEU A 55 -13.61 -0.96 -8.13
N SER A 56 -14.25 -1.38 -9.22
CA SER A 56 -15.58 -0.91 -9.60
C SER A 56 -16.63 -1.34 -8.58
N PRO A 57 -17.77 -0.64 -8.48
CA PRO A 57 -18.87 -1.03 -7.60
C PRO A 57 -19.30 -2.48 -7.79
N GLU A 58 -19.35 -2.96 -9.04
CA GLU A 58 -19.71 -4.34 -9.39
C GLU A 58 -18.69 -5.35 -8.86
N THR A 59 -17.39 -5.06 -8.98
CA THR A 59 -16.34 -5.93 -8.45
C THR A 59 -16.33 -5.90 -6.92
N ILE A 60 -16.42 -4.72 -6.31
CA ILE A 60 -16.45 -4.57 -4.85
C ILE A 60 -17.65 -5.32 -4.25
N ARG A 61 -18.81 -5.29 -4.91
CA ARG A 61 -20.01 -6.02 -4.45
C ARG A 61 -19.77 -7.52 -4.31
N LYS A 62 -18.97 -8.11 -5.20
CA LYS A 62 -18.60 -9.53 -5.14
C LYS A 62 -17.68 -9.86 -3.96
N LEU A 63 -16.95 -8.88 -3.43
CA LEU A 63 -16.07 -9.05 -2.27
C LEU A 63 -16.83 -8.99 -0.93
N VAL A 64 -18.07 -8.48 -0.91
CA VAL A 64 -18.87 -8.29 0.32
C VAL A 64 -18.89 -9.52 1.23
N PRO A 65 -19.16 -10.75 0.75
CA PRO A 65 -19.19 -11.93 1.63
C PRO A 65 -17.83 -12.20 2.29
N GLY A 66 -16.73 -12.01 1.56
CA GLY A 66 -15.38 -12.18 2.11
C GLY A 66 -15.00 -11.09 3.10
N ILE A 67 -15.40 -9.84 2.84
CA ILE A 67 -15.20 -8.72 3.76
C ILE A 67 -15.99 -8.92 5.06
N GLU A 68 -17.26 -9.34 4.94
CA GLU A 68 -18.12 -9.64 6.08
C GLU A 68 -17.57 -10.79 6.93
N SER A 69 -17.17 -11.89 6.30
CA SER A 69 -16.53 -13.02 6.99
C SER A 69 -15.27 -12.59 7.76
N ALA A 70 -14.42 -11.78 7.13
CA ALA A 70 -13.22 -11.24 7.76
C ALA A 70 -13.53 -10.28 8.92
N ALA A 71 -14.59 -9.47 8.80
CA ALA A 71 -15.02 -8.54 9.84
C ALA A 71 -15.53 -9.30 11.07
N ILE A 72 -16.40 -10.29 10.87
CA ILE A 72 -16.91 -11.17 11.94
C ILE A 72 -15.74 -11.88 12.62
N SER A 73 -14.85 -12.50 11.85
CA SER A 73 -13.67 -13.19 12.39
C SER A 73 -12.75 -12.27 13.20
N ALA A 74 -12.58 -11.02 12.76
CA ALA A 74 -11.80 -10.03 13.50
C ALA A 74 -12.47 -9.69 14.83
N LEU A 75 -13.77 -9.39 14.82
CA LEU A 75 -14.54 -9.11 16.03
C LEU A 75 -14.52 -10.29 17.00
N ASP A 76 -14.78 -11.52 16.55
CA ASP A 76 -14.73 -12.72 17.42
C ASP A 76 -13.35 -12.90 18.07
N SER A 77 -12.28 -12.55 17.36
CA SER A 77 -10.93 -12.58 17.91
C SER A 77 -10.69 -11.52 18.99
N TRP A 78 -11.38 -10.37 18.90
CA TRP A 78 -11.29 -9.29 19.86
C TRP A 78 -12.12 -9.57 21.12
N ALA A 79 -13.26 -10.26 20.99
CA ALA A 79 -14.16 -10.58 22.10
C ALA A 79 -13.45 -11.36 23.23
N ASN A 80 -12.48 -12.20 22.88
CA ASN A 80 -11.73 -13.01 23.84
C ASN A 80 -10.56 -12.26 24.52
N SER A 81 -10.31 -10.99 24.17
CA SER A 81 -9.16 -10.21 24.64
C SER A 81 -9.58 -9.11 25.61
N GLN A 82 -8.89 -9.01 26.76
CA GLN A 82 -9.21 -7.98 27.79
C GLN A 82 -8.84 -6.56 27.34
N VAL A 83 -7.77 -6.40 26.56
CA VAL A 83 -7.32 -5.11 26.01
C VAL A 83 -6.79 -5.36 24.59
N ILE A 84 -7.27 -4.58 23.63
CA ILE A 84 -6.81 -4.64 22.23
C ILE A 84 -6.14 -3.35 21.80
N ASN A 85 -5.15 -3.46 20.91
CA ASN A 85 -4.62 -2.32 20.19
C ASN A 85 -5.39 -2.16 18.87
N VAL A 86 -6.39 -1.28 18.88
CA VAL A 86 -7.29 -1.07 17.72
C VAL A 86 -6.51 -0.69 16.46
N PHE A 87 -5.43 0.10 16.56
CA PHE A 87 -4.62 0.43 15.41
C PHE A 87 -3.97 -0.80 14.77
N HIS A 88 -3.40 -1.70 15.58
CA HIS A 88 -2.80 -2.94 15.10
C HIS A 88 -3.85 -3.86 14.45
N GLU A 89 -5.00 -4.02 15.11
CA GLU A 89 -6.08 -4.87 14.65
C GLU A 89 -6.71 -4.35 13.36
N MET A 90 -6.96 -3.04 13.26
CA MET A 90 -7.47 -2.41 12.04
C MET A 90 -6.48 -2.51 10.88
N LYS A 91 -5.17 -2.44 11.17
CA LYS A 91 -4.12 -2.64 10.17
C LYS A 91 -4.11 -4.09 9.66
N LYS A 92 -4.22 -5.07 10.56
CA LYS A 92 -4.33 -6.50 10.20
C LYS A 92 -5.58 -6.78 9.37
N PHE A 93 -6.72 -6.24 9.79
CA PHE A 93 -7.99 -6.35 9.08
C PHE A 93 -7.91 -5.74 7.66
N SER A 94 -7.45 -4.49 7.55
CA SER A 94 -7.29 -3.81 6.26
C SER A 94 -6.32 -4.53 5.33
N PHE A 95 -5.24 -5.11 5.88
CA PHE A 95 -4.29 -5.90 5.11
C PHE A 95 -4.93 -7.17 4.53
N ASN A 96 -5.74 -7.89 5.32
CA ASN A 96 -6.46 -9.08 4.85
C ASN A 96 -7.44 -8.74 3.72
N ILE A 97 -8.17 -7.62 3.83
CA ILE A 97 -9.06 -7.15 2.77
C ILE A 97 -8.27 -6.73 1.52
N GLY A 98 -7.09 -6.12 1.71
CA GLY A 98 -6.16 -5.81 0.62
C GLY A 98 -5.74 -7.07 -0.15
N ILE A 99 -5.35 -8.14 0.57
CA ILE A 99 -5.04 -9.44 -0.04
C ILE A 99 -6.25 -9.99 -0.79
N LEU A 100 -7.43 -10.02 -0.16
CA LEU A 100 -8.66 -10.49 -0.78
C LEU A 100 -8.98 -9.73 -2.07
N SER A 101 -8.74 -8.43 -2.09
CA SER A 101 -9.04 -7.58 -3.24
C SER A 101 -8.06 -7.76 -4.40
N VAL A 102 -6.80 -8.08 -4.11
CA VAL A 102 -5.75 -8.23 -5.14
C VAL A 102 -5.64 -9.67 -5.64
N PHE A 103 -5.74 -10.64 -4.75
CA PHE A 103 -5.46 -12.06 -5.02
C PHE A 103 -6.71 -12.96 -4.90
N GLY A 104 -7.85 -12.42 -4.49
CA GLY A 104 -9.02 -13.24 -4.16
C GLY A 104 -8.82 -14.04 -2.87
N GLN A 105 -9.53 -15.17 -2.75
CA GLN A 105 -9.34 -16.09 -1.63
C GLN A 105 -8.04 -16.87 -1.81
N LEU A 106 -6.99 -16.45 -1.10
CA LEU A 106 -5.78 -17.24 -0.93
C LEU A 106 -6.02 -18.30 0.15
N GLU A 107 -6.18 -19.56 -0.27
CA GLU A 107 -6.37 -20.71 0.65
C GLU A 107 -5.09 -21.08 1.38
N ASP A 108 -3.92 -20.79 0.78
CA ASP A 108 -2.63 -21.13 1.36
C ASP A 108 -2.19 -20.11 2.42
N ASN A 109 -2.28 -20.53 3.69
CA ASN A 109 -1.86 -19.74 4.84
C ASN A 109 -0.36 -19.40 4.82
N TYR A 110 0.49 -20.26 4.24
CA TYR A 110 1.93 -20.02 4.15
C TYR A 110 2.23 -18.77 3.30
N TYR A 111 1.67 -18.70 2.08
CA TYR A 111 1.87 -17.53 1.21
C TYR A 111 1.27 -16.27 1.82
N ARG A 112 0.11 -16.38 2.48
CA ARG A 112 -0.52 -15.24 3.15
C ARG A 112 0.36 -14.67 4.26
N ASP A 113 0.97 -15.53 5.07
CA ASP A 113 1.86 -15.13 6.16
C ASP A 113 3.18 -14.56 5.63
N GLN A 114 3.75 -15.15 4.58
CA GLN A 114 4.92 -14.58 3.89
C GLN A 114 4.63 -13.19 3.31
N LEU A 115 3.49 -13.01 2.64
CA LEU A 115 3.08 -11.70 2.13
C LEU A 115 2.93 -10.67 3.25
N LYS A 116 2.33 -11.06 4.38
CA LYS A 116 2.18 -10.20 5.56
C LYS A 116 3.54 -9.79 6.14
N GLN A 117 4.46 -10.73 6.26
CA GLN A 117 5.81 -10.47 6.76
C GLN A 117 6.56 -9.52 5.82
N ASN A 118 6.57 -9.80 4.52
CA ASN A 118 7.24 -8.99 3.52
C ASN A 118 6.66 -7.57 3.46
N TYR A 119 5.33 -7.45 3.46
CA TYR A 119 4.67 -6.15 3.48
C TYR A 119 5.03 -5.34 4.73
N SER A 120 5.06 -5.96 5.91
CA SER A 120 5.46 -5.29 7.16
C SER A 120 6.89 -4.75 7.10
N ILE A 121 7.80 -5.49 6.47
CA ILE A 121 9.19 -5.05 6.28
C ILE A 121 9.25 -3.84 5.34
N VAL A 122 8.59 -3.93 4.17
CA VAL A 122 8.57 -2.85 3.17
C VAL A 122 7.89 -1.60 3.73
N GLU A 123 6.77 -1.73 4.43
CA GLU A 123 6.02 -0.62 5.02
C GLU A 123 6.83 0.12 6.09
N LYS A 124 7.53 -0.62 6.97
CA LYS A 124 8.47 -0.02 7.93
C LYS A 124 9.62 0.70 7.22
N GLY A 125 10.17 0.13 6.16
CA GLY A 125 11.22 0.77 5.35
C GLY A 125 10.73 2.04 4.67
N TYR A 126 9.54 1.99 4.08
CA TYR A 126 8.90 3.09 3.34
C TYR A 126 8.59 4.30 4.22
N ASN A 127 8.21 4.05 5.48
CA ASN A 127 7.91 5.09 6.48
C ASN A 127 9.11 5.49 7.33
N SER A 128 10.32 5.02 7.02
CA SER A 128 11.55 5.34 7.76
C SER A 128 12.44 6.34 7.02
N PHE A 129 13.42 6.90 7.73
CA PHE A 129 14.44 7.74 7.11
C PHE A 129 15.30 6.90 6.13
N PRO A 130 15.57 7.36 4.90
CA PRO A 130 16.15 6.53 3.85
C PRO A 130 17.68 6.40 3.95
N ASN A 131 18.18 5.88 5.07
CA ASN A 131 19.59 5.59 5.30
C ASN A 131 19.89 4.10 5.06
N ARG A 132 21.05 3.80 4.47
CA ARG A 132 21.50 2.41 4.22
C ARG A 132 22.39 1.87 5.32
N ILE A 133 22.24 2.39 6.53
CA ILE A 133 23.02 1.93 7.68
C ILE A 133 22.49 0.54 8.04
N PRO A 134 23.34 -0.50 8.12
CA PRO A 134 22.91 -1.84 8.50
C PRO A 134 22.08 -1.82 9.79
N GLY A 135 21.00 -2.60 9.81
CA GLY A 135 20.08 -2.67 10.96
C GLY A 135 18.91 -1.68 10.93
N THR A 136 18.97 -0.62 10.13
CA THR A 136 17.86 0.34 9.97
C THR A 136 16.69 -0.26 9.18
N ALA A 137 15.48 0.28 9.39
CA ALA A 137 14.28 -0.20 8.72
C ALA A 137 14.37 -0.08 7.18
N TYR A 138 14.93 1.02 6.67
CA TYR A 138 15.17 1.21 5.24
C TYR A 138 16.17 0.18 4.68
N SER A 139 17.30 -0.04 5.37
CA SER A 139 18.26 -1.06 4.96
C SER A 139 17.67 -2.47 4.97
N LYS A 140 16.85 -2.81 5.98
CA LYS A 140 16.17 -4.12 6.06
C LYS A 140 15.19 -4.33 4.91
N ALA A 141 14.44 -3.29 4.52
CA ALA A 141 13.51 -3.37 3.40
C ALA A 141 14.23 -3.60 2.06
N LEU A 142 15.35 -2.90 1.82
CA LEU A 142 16.16 -3.13 0.62
C LEU A 142 16.77 -4.53 0.59
N LEU A 143 17.26 -5.03 1.73
CA LEU A 143 17.81 -6.39 1.81
C LEU A 143 16.73 -7.45 1.55
N ALA A 144 15.52 -7.27 2.08
CA ALA A 144 14.42 -8.20 1.82
C ALA A 144 14.06 -8.29 0.33
N GLU A 145 14.04 -7.16 -0.38
CA GLU A 145 13.87 -7.14 -1.84
C GLU A 145 15.00 -7.90 -2.56
N GLN A 146 16.26 -7.65 -2.18
CA GLN A 146 17.41 -8.32 -2.77
C GLN A 146 17.41 -9.84 -2.51
N MET A 147 16.99 -10.26 -1.31
CA MET A 147 16.86 -11.67 -0.94
C MET A 147 15.78 -12.37 -1.75
N ALA A 148 14.63 -11.73 -1.98
CA ALA A 148 13.58 -12.27 -2.84
C ALA A 148 14.08 -12.50 -4.28
N ILE A 149 14.89 -11.58 -4.81
CA ILE A 149 15.53 -11.75 -6.13
C ILE A 149 16.54 -12.91 -6.11
N TYR A 150 17.34 -13.02 -5.05
CA TYR A 150 18.31 -14.10 -4.88
C TYR A 150 17.63 -15.48 -4.84
N GLU A 151 16.53 -15.61 -4.11
CA GLU A 151 15.73 -16.82 -4.04
C GLU A 151 15.08 -17.17 -5.38
N ALA A 152 14.48 -16.18 -6.07
CA ALA A 152 13.92 -16.35 -7.40
C ALA A 152 14.96 -16.80 -8.44
N ASN A 153 16.22 -16.44 -8.23
CA ASN A 153 17.36 -16.88 -9.04
C ASN A 153 18.00 -18.18 -8.55
N GLU A 154 17.22 -19.03 -7.87
CA GLU A 154 17.66 -20.34 -7.35
C GLU A 154 18.91 -20.23 -6.47
N ARG A 155 18.93 -19.24 -5.59
CA ARG A 155 20.06 -18.95 -4.69
C ARG A 155 21.37 -18.68 -5.44
N GLY A 156 21.26 -18.00 -6.58
CA GLY A 156 22.39 -17.57 -7.40
C GLY A 156 22.83 -18.59 -8.46
N LYS A 157 22.10 -19.70 -8.65
CA LYS A 157 22.35 -20.62 -9.79
C LYS A 157 21.99 -19.99 -11.12
N LYS A 158 21.02 -19.07 -11.13
CA LYS A 158 20.67 -18.27 -12.32
C LYS A 158 21.34 -16.89 -12.24
N PRO A 159 21.88 -16.38 -13.36
CA PRO A 159 22.46 -15.05 -13.39
C PRO A 159 21.37 -13.98 -13.20
N LEU A 160 21.76 -12.82 -12.66
CA LEU A 160 20.86 -11.68 -12.57
C LEU A 160 20.45 -11.23 -13.98
N THR A 161 19.16 -11.12 -14.22
CA THR A 161 18.64 -10.59 -15.47
C THR A 161 18.89 -9.08 -15.55
N TRP A 162 18.91 -8.53 -16.76
CA TRP A 162 19.09 -7.08 -16.96
C TRP A 162 17.99 -6.25 -16.28
N GLY A 163 16.76 -6.78 -16.20
CA GLY A 163 15.67 -6.15 -15.45
C GLY A 163 15.92 -6.11 -13.94
N GLN A 164 16.53 -7.17 -13.38
CA GLN A 164 16.92 -7.24 -11.97
C GLN A 164 18.09 -6.29 -11.68
N THR A 165 19.11 -6.23 -12.55
CA THR A 165 20.30 -5.38 -12.33
C THR A 165 20.05 -3.90 -12.58
N ARG A 166 19.24 -3.52 -13.58
CA ARG A 166 18.93 -2.10 -13.87
C ARG A 166 18.30 -1.38 -12.67
N ASN A 167 17.52 -2.10 -11.88
CA ASN A 167 16.83 -1.53 -10.72
C ASN A 167 17.65 -1.66 -9.42
N MET A 168 18.76 -2.41 -9.43
CA MET A 168 19.68 -2.51 -8.29
C MET A 168 20.49 -1.22 -8.16
N PRO A 169 20.29 -0.44 -7.08
CA PRO A 169 20.87 0.90 -7.02
C PRO A 169 22.37 0.88 -6.65
N MET A 170 23.24 1.21 -7.61
CA MET A 170 24.62 1.66 -7.39
C MET A 170 24.67 3.16 -7.11
N THR A 171 24.62 3.54 -5.83
CA THR A 171 25.05 4.84 -5.23
C THR A 171 24.31 6.18 -5.51
N TYR A 172 24.31 6.96 -4.42
CA TYR A 172 24.21 8.41 -4.12
C TYR A 172 23.04 9.40 -4.45
N ARG A 173 22.68 10.12 -3.36
CA ARG A 173 22.02 11.44 -3.13
C ARG A 173 20.81 11.86 -3.98
N VAL A 174 19.64 11.89 -3.35
CA VAL A 174 18.76 13.08 -3.35
C VAL A 174 18.06 13.15 -1.98
N ALA A 175 18.37 14.17 -1.18
CA ALA A 175 17.56 14.50 -0.02
C ALA A 175 16.25 15.13 -0.54
N PRO A 176 15.06 14.62 -0.16
CA PRO A 176 13.81 15.22 -0.58
C PRO A 176 13.64 16.61 0.04
N LYS A 177 13.10 17.56 -0.74
CA LYS A 177 12.79 18.90 -0.24
C LYS A 177 11.70 18.83 0.84
N PRO A 178 11.77 19.61 1.93
CA PRO A 178 10.67 19.75 2.88
C PRO A 178 9.39 20.20 2.16
N ASN A 179 8.23 19.63 2.53
CA ASN A 179 6.89 19.92 1.96
C ASN A 179 6.51 19.25 0.61
N THR A 180 7.22 18.19 0.21
CA THR A 180 6.99 17.50 -1.08
C THR A 180 5.97 16.35 -0.98
N PHE A 181 4.82 16.56 -0.34
CA PHE A 181 3.86 15.47 -0.16
C PHE A 181 2.42 15.94 0.00
N MET A 182 1.57 15.54 -0.94
CA MET A 182 0.12 15.33 -0.76
C MET A 182 -0.32 14.31 -1.81
N PRO A 183 -0.45 13.03 -1.43
CA PRO A 183 -0.73 11.97 -2.40
C PRO A 183 -2.23 11.87 -2.74
N PHE A 184 -3.11 12.40 -1.89
CA PHE A 184 -4.54 12.18 -1.98
C PHE A 184 -5.31 13.50 -1.93
N GLY A 185 -6.24 13.64 -2.86
CA GLY A 185 -7.15 14.79 -3.03
C GLY A 185 -8.41 14.33 -3.75
N ASN A 186 -9.03 15.21 -4.54
CA ASN A 186 -10.21 14.86 -5.34
C ASN A 186 -9.83 14.51 -6.80
N GLY A 187 -10.77 13.95 -7.57
CA GLY A 187 -10.58 13.67 -8.99
C GLY A 187 -9.46 12.66 -9.29
N VAL A 188 -8.49 13.03 -10.12
CA VAL A 188 -7.34 12.18 -10.48
C VAL A 188 -6.42 11.86 -9.29
N HIS A 189 -6.52 12.65 -8.22
CA HIS A 189 -5.77 12.47 -6.98
C HIS A 189 -6.55 11.68 -5.92
N SER A 190 -7.78 11.22 -6.20
CA SER A 190 -8.49 10.37 -5.25
C SER A 190 -7.88 8.97 -5.18
N CYS A 191 -7.91 8.35 -4.00
CA CYS A 191 -7.49 6.96 -3.85
C CYS A 191 -8.44 6.03 -4.63
N PRO A 192 -7.95 5.17 -5.56
CA PRO A 192 -8.80 4.20 -6.24
C PRO A 192 -9.54 3.25 -5.31
N GLY A 193 -8.97 2.94 -4.14
CA GLY A 193 -9.56 2.06 -3.13
C GLY A 193 -10.47 2.75 -2.12
N ASN A 194 -10.85 4.01 -2.32
CA ASN A 194 -11.65 4.76 -1.34
C ASN A 194 -13.02 4.11 -1.07
N GLU A 195 -13.72 3.67 -2.11
CA GLU A 195 -15.05 3.05 -1.94
C GLU A 195 -14.97 1.68 -1.27
N LEU A 196 -13.94 0.89 -1.58
CA LEU A 196 -13.65 -0.35 -0.87
C LEU A 196 -13.36 -0.09 0.62
N ALA A 197 -12.57 0.94 0.93
CA ALA A 197 -12.23 1.29 2.31
C ALA A 197 -13.47 1.73 3.10
N LYS A 198 -14.34 2.56 2.50
CA LYS A 198 -15.62 2.95 3.13
C LYS A 198 -16.51 1.74 3.39
N LEU A 199 -16.69 0.87 2.40
CA LEU A 199 -17.50 -0.34 2.55
C LEU A 199 -16.97 -1.24 3.66
N ASN A 200 -15.65 -1.45 3.68
CA ASN A 200 -14.98 -2.23 4.71
C ASN A 200 -15.28 -1.71 6.13
N MET A 201 -15.14 -0.38 6.32
CA MET A 201 -15.44 0.25 7.59
C MET A 201 -16.93 0.15 7.96
N LEU A 202 -17.83 0.32 6.99
CA LEU A 202 -19.28 0.20 7.23
C LEU A 202 -19.67 -1.20 7.69
N ILE A 203 -19.15 -2.25 7.04
CA ILE A 203 -19.43 -3.64 7.42
C ILE A 203 -18.89 -3.93 8.82
N LEU A 204 -17.65 -3.53 9.11
CA LEU A 204 -17.06 -3.73 10.43
C LEU A 204 -17.87 -3.01 11.53
N ILE A 205 -18.19 -1.73 11.33
CA ILE A 205 -18.97 -0.94 12.30
C ILE A 205 -20.37 -1.53 12.49
N HIS A 206 -21.02 -1.99 11.41
CA HIS A 206 -22.31 -2.65 11.50
C HIS A 206 -22.28 -3.86 12.43
N HIS A 207 -21.35 -4.80 12.23
CA HIS A 207 -21.24 -5.99 13.09
C HIS A 207 -20.75 -5.65 14.49
N LEU A 208 -19.86 -4.66 14.63
CA LEU A 208 -19.40 -4.17 15.93
C LEU A 208 -20.57 -3.62 16.77
N VAL A 209 -21.47 -2.83 16.17
CA VAL A 209 -22.57 -2.19 16.91
C VAL A 209 -23.76 -3.13 17.11
N THR A 210 -24.00 -4.06 16.19
CA THR A 210 -25.21 -4.90 16.22
C THR A 210 -25.00 -6.29 16.83
N LYS A 211 -23.79 -6.85 16.77
CA LYS A 211 -23.52 -8.25 17.14
C LYS A 211 -22.44 -8.44 18.20
N PHE A 212 -21.53 -7.49 18.36
CA PHE A 212 -20.48 -7.58 19.38
C PHE A 212 -21.09 -7.36 20.77
N ARG A 213 -21.08 -8.40 21.60
CA ARG A 213 -21.57 -8.41 22.98
C ARG A 213 -20.60 -9.14 23.88
#